data_AF-A0A4S2RW47-F1
#
_entry.id   AF-A0A4S2RW47-F1
#
_cell.length_a   1.000
_cell.length_b   1.000
_cell.length_c   1.000
_cell.angle_alpha   90.00
_cell.angle_beta   90.00
_cell.angle_gamma   90.00
#
_symmetry.space_group_name_H-M   'P 1'
#
loop_
_entity.id
_entity.type
_entity.pdbx_description
1 polymer ?
#
loop_
_entity_poly.entity_id
_entity_poly.type
_entity_poly.pdbx_seq_one_letter_code
_entity_poly.pdbx_strand_id
1 'polypeptide(L)' 'MNLTEWARAQGVHPQTAYRWFREGTLPVPAQRVGPRTILVNVDANTASGA' A
#
# COMPACT_ATOMS: atom_id res chain seq x y z
N MET A 1 7.77 -3.04 1.09
CA MET A 1 7.88 -2.02 2.16
C MET A 1 6.59 -1.97 2.99
N ASN A 2 6.58 -1.37 4.19
CA ASN A 2 5.33 -1.27 4.97
C ASN A 2 4.35 -0.27 4.35
N LEU A 3 3.05 -0.44 4.61
CA LEU A 3 1.98 0.45 4.10
C LEU A 3 2.20 1.92 4.46
N THR A 4 2.66 2.20 5.68
CA THR A 4 2.97 3.57 6.12
C THR A 4 4.12 4.20 5.33
N GLU A 5 5.15 3.41 5.06
CA GLU A 5 6.32 3.86 4.30
C GLU A 5 5.96 4.08 2.84
N TRP A 6 5.20 3.16 2.24
CA TRP A 6 4.64 3.34 0.90
C TRP A 6 3.78 4.60 0.81
N ALA A 7 2.89 4.82 1.78
CA ALA A 7 2.04 5.99 1.80
C ALA A 7 2.88 7.28 1.78
N ARG A 8 3.88 7.38 2.66
CA ARG A 8 4.81 8.51 2.71
C ARG A 8 5.60 8.69 1.41
N ALA A 9 6.11 7.60 0.83
CA ALA A 9 6.85 7.62 -0.43
C ALA A 9 5.98 8.09 -1.62
N GLN A 10 4.67 7.85 -1.57
CA GLN A 10 3.71 8.31 -2.58
C GLN A 10 3.10 9.69 -2.24
N GLY A 11 3.48 10.31 -1.12
CA GLY A 11 2.85 11.55 -0.63
C GLY A 11 1.40 11.36 -0.13
N VAL A 12 0.97 10.12 0.09
CA VAL A 12 -0.35 9.75 0.60
C VAL A 12 -0.32 9.66 2.12
N HIS A 13 -1.37 10.15 2.78
CA HIS A 13 -1.48 10.02 4.23
C HIS A 13 -1.65 8.54 4.63
N PRO A 14 -0.94 8.01 5.65
CA PRO A 14 -1.03 6.60 6.04
C PRO A 14 -2.45 6.12 6.34
N GLN A 15 -3.31 7.01 6.86
CA GLN A 15 -4.72 6.71 7.10
C GLN A 15 -5.50 6.47 5.80
N THR A 16 -5.19 7.22 4.74
CA THR A 16 -5.81 7.03 3.41
C THR A 16 -5.37 5.70 2.82
N ALA A 17 -4.07 5.36 2.90
CA ALA A 17 -3.56 4.07 2.44
C ALA A 17 -4.18 2.90 3.22
N TYR A 18 -4.35 3.03 4.54
CA TYR A 18 -5.07 2.04 5.35
C TYR A 18 -6.53 1.91 4.96
N ARG A 19 -7.20 3.03 4.66
CA ARG A 19 -8.57 3.03 4.18
C ARG A 19 -8.69 2.27 2.86
N TRP A 20 -7.83 2.54 1.88
CA TRP A 20 -7.79 1.81 0.61
C TRP A 20 -7.52 0.31 0.79
N PHE A 21 -6.60 -0.06 1.67
CA PHE A 21 -6.35 -1.47 1.98
C PHE A 21 -7.58 -2.15 2.58
N ARG A 22 -8.31 -1.48 3.49
CA ARG A 22 -9.56 -2.01 4.06
C ARG A 22 -10.70 -2.08 3.05
N GLU A 23 -10.77 -1.13 2.13
CA GLU A 23 -11.78 -1.07 1.07
C GLU A 23 -11.43 -1.97 -0.14
N GLY A 24 -10.21 -2.50 -0.21
CA GLY A 24 -9.74 -3.26 -1.37
C GLY A 24 -9.48 -2.41 -2.62
N THR A 25 -9.38 -1.08 -2.47
CA THR A 25 -9.17 -0.10 -3.55
C THR A 25 -7.71 0.33 -3.68
N LEU A 26 -6.81 -0.37 -3.00
CA LEU A 26 -5.38 -0.07 -3.03
C LEU A 26 -4.83 -0.37 -4.44
N PRO A 27 -4.16 0.60 -5.10
CA PRO A 27 -3.65 0.41 -6.47
C PRO A 27 -2.48 -0.58 -6.55
N VAL A 28 -1.86 -0.87 -5.40
CA VAL A 28 -0.72 -1.76 -5.25
C VAL A 28 -1.16 -3.02 -4.51
N PRO A 29 -0.65 -4.20 -4.87
CA PRO A 29 -0.89 -5.39 -4.08
C PRO A 29 -0.24 -5.23 -2.70
N ALA A 30 -1.07 -5.42 -1.67
CA ALA A 30 -0.63 -5.41 -0.29
C ALA A 30 -1.18 -6.63 0.45
N GLN A 31 -0.38 -7.16 1.36
CA GLN A 31 -0.72 -8.33 2.15
C GLN A 31 -0.48 -8.03 3.64
N ARG A 32 -1.45 -8.40 4.46
CA ARG A 32 -1.30 -8.34 5.92
C ARG A 32 -0.50 -9.56 6.38
N VAL A 33 0.70 -9.32 6.89
CA VAL A 33 1.61 -10.37 7.37
C VAL A 33 1.65 -10.49 8.89
N GLY A 34 0.88 -9.64 9.59
CA GLY A 34 0.79 -9.68 11.05
C GLY A 34 -0.37 -8.84 11.59
N PRO A 35 -0.57 -8.82 12.92
CA PRO A 35 -1.69 -8.11 13.54
C PRO A 35 -1.68 -6.60 13.25
N ARG A 36 -0.51 -5.99 13.02
CA ARG A 36 -0.40 -4.56 12.68
C ARG A 36 0.55 -4.27 11.50
N THR A 37 0.96 -5.30 10.77
CA THR A 37 1.95 -5.17 9.69
C THR A 37 1.31 -5.50 8.36
N ILE A 38 1.30 -4.50 7.47
CA ILE A 38 0.84 -4.63 6.09
C ILE A 38 2.03 -4.34 5.20
N LEU A 39 2.43 -5.35 4.42
CA LEU A 39 3.49 -5.23 3.43
C LEU A 39 2.88 -4.90 2.09
N VAL A 40 3.43 -3.88 1.46
CA VAL A 40 3.10 -3.43 0.11
C VAL A 40 4.19 -3.88 -0.84
N ASN A 41 3.78 -4.53 -1.93
CA ASN A 41 4.65 -4.87 -3.04
C ASN A 41 4.57 -3.75 -4.11
N VAL A 42 5.61 -2.93 -4.16
CA VAL A 42 5.68 -1.70 -4.97
C VAL A 42 5.95 -1.99 -6.44
N ASP A 43 6.72 -3.05 -6.69
CA ASP A 43 7.21 -3.46 -8.00
C ASP A 43 6.06 -3.82 -8.96
N ALA A 44 4.95 -4.29 -8.40
CA ALA A 44 3.76 -4.66 -9.15
C ALA A 44 2.93 -3.46 -9.69
N ASN A 45 3.09 -2.25 -9.14
CA ASN A 45 2.32 -1.08 -9.59
C ASN A 45 3.09 -0.20 -10.58
N THR A 46 4.42 -0.24 -10.54
CA THR A 46 5.27 0.40 -11.56
C THR A 46 5.11 -0.21 -12.96
N ALA A 47 4.47 -1.39 -13.07
CA ALA A 47 4.22 -2.07 -14.33
C ALA A 47 2.94 -1.64 -15.08
N SER A 48 2.06 -0.84 -14.46
CA SER A 48 0.76 -0.46 -15.07
C SER A 48 0.75 0.94 -15.71
N GLY A 49 1.92 1.53 -15.95
CA GLY A 49 2.08 2.83 -16.60
C GLY A 49 3.01 2.76 -17.81
N ALA A 50 2.63 2.02 -18.84
CA ALA A 50 3.22 2.07 -20.17
C ALA A 50 2.14 1.83 -21.24
#